data_AF-A0A397D402-F1
#
_entry.id   AF-A0A397D402-F1
#
_cell.length_a   1.000
_cell.length_b   1.000
_cell.length_c   1.000
_cell.angle_alpha   90.00
_cell.angle_beta   90.00
_cell.angle_gamma   90.00
#
_symmetry.space_group_name_H-M   'P 1'
#
loop_
_entity.id
_entity.type
_entity.pdbx_description
1 polymer ?
#
loop_
_entity_poly.entity_id
_entity_poly.type
_entity_poly.pdbx_seq_one_letter_code
_entity_poly.pdbx_strand_id
1 'polypeptide(L)'
;VVGAAWFWYDEEETFWNYGRNKCNGAWAKCGHFSNMMSPEVKSIGCGWSLCHNGNYVWCNYNNPGMNPKVPPLRGITKLQLKASLTV
;
A
#
# COMPACT_ATOMS: atom_id res chain seq x y z
N VAL A 1 14.60 5.26 7.59
CA VAL A 1 13.95 4.05 7.05
C VAL A 1 12.48 4.37 6.84
N VAL A 2 11.89 4.03 5.68
CA VAL A 2 10.53 4.46 5.27
C VAL A 2 9.37 3.53 5.70
N GLY A 3 9.66 2.50 6.50
CA GLY A 3 8.67 1.68 7.22
C GLY A 3 7.85 0.71 6.35
N ALA A 4 6.87 0.03 6.97
CA ALA A 4 6.05 -0.99 6.33
C ALA A 4 5.15 -0.44 5.20
N ALA A 5 4.62 0.78 5.36
CA ALA A 5 3.79 1.41 4.34
C ALA A 5 4.55 1.60 3.02
N TRP A 6 5.84 1.96 3.07
CA TRP A 6 6.65 2.03 1.86
C TRP A 6 6.89 0.67 1.23
N PHE A 7 7.14 -0.37 2.04
CA PHE A 7 7.31 -1.73 1.52
C PHE A 7 6.04 -2.19 0.77
N TRP A 8 4.86 -1.99 1.35
CA TRP A 8 3.59 -2.25 0.67
C TRP A 8 3.43 -1.41 -0.59
N TYR A 9 3.84 -0.14 -0.58
CA TYR A 9 3.76 0.71 -1.76
C TYR A 9 4.70 0.27 -2.89
N ASP A 10 5.96 0.03 -2.57
CA ASP A 10 7.03 -0.13 -3.57
C ASP A 10 6.98 -1.50 -4.23
N GLU A 11 6.95 -2.55 -3.41
CA GLU A 11 6.99 -3.95 -3.86
C GLU A 11 5.64 -4.38 -4.43
N GLU A 12 4.55 -4.13 -3.70
CA GLU A 12 3.26 -4.68 -4.11
C GLU A 12 2.63 -3.96 -5.31
N GLU A 13 2.95 -2.67 -5.52
CA GLU A 13 2.50 -1.94 -6.71
C GLU A 13 2.99 -2.59 -8.00
N THR A 14 4.13 -3.28 -7.98
CA THR A 14 4.65 -4.00 -9.16
C THR A 14 3.70 -5.11 -9.63
N PHE A 15 2.83 -5.60 -8.74
CA PHE A 15 1.79 -6.57 -9.07
C PHE A 15 0.45 -5.90 -9.42
N TRP A 16 0.28 -4.59 -9.23
CA TRP A 16 -0.97 -3.91 -9.55
C TRP A 16 -1.09 -3.59 -11.04
N ASN A 17 -2.23 -3.93 -11.64
CA ASN A 17 -2.56 -3.56 -13.00
C ASN A 17 -3.48 -2.34 -13.02
N TYR A 18 -2.92 -1.16 -13.30
CA TYR A 18 -3.68 0.09 -13.37
C TYR A 18 -4.78 0.10 -14.46
N GLY A 19 -4.57 -0.60 -15.58
CA GLY A 19 -5.57 -0.67 -16.66
C GLY A 19 -6.81 -1.48 -16.26
N ARG A 20 -6.64 -2.48 -15.41
CA ARG A 20 -7.72 -3.35 -14.92
C ARG A 20 -8.19 -3.00 -13.51
N ASN A 21 -7.45 -2.17 -12.78
CA ASN A 21 -7.63 -1.92 -11.35
C ASN A 21 -7.73 -3.22 -10.53
N LYS A 22 -6.78 -4.14 -10.77
CA LYS A 22 -6.71 -5.44 -10.09
C LYS A 22 -5.26 -5.90 -9.92
N CYS A 23 -5.05 -6.80 -8.95
CA CYS A 23 -3.80 -7.52 -8.81
C CYS A 23 -3.56 -8.48 -9.98
N ASN A 24 -2.34 -8.50 -10.50
CA ASN A 24 -1.86 -9.58 -11.34
C ASN A 24 -1.61 -10.82 -10.47
N GLY A 25 -2.54 -11.76 -10.51
CA GLY A 25 -2.50 -12.99 -9.69
C GLY A 25 -3.32 -12.88 -8.41
N ALA A 26 -2.86 -13.55 -7.35
CA ALA A 26 -3.58 -13.60 -6.08
C ALA A 26 -3.66 -12.22 -5.40
N TRP A 27 -4.82 -11.89 -4.84
CA TRP A 27 -5.05 -10.62 -4.12
C TRP A 27 -4.00 -10.35 -3.03
N ALA A 28 -3.57 -11.39 -2.31
CA ALA A 28 -2.59 -11.28 -1.24
C ALA A 28 -1.23 -10.69 -1.67
N LYS A 29 -0.93 -10.64 -2.97
CA LYS A 29 0.30 -10.01 -3.50
C LYS A 29 0.26 -8.50 -3.52
N CYS A 30 -0.93 -7.89 -3.58
CA CYS A 30 -1.08 -6.43 -3.59
C CYS A 30 -2.28 -5.90 -2.83
N GLY A 31 -2.75 -6.68 -1.87
CA GLY A 31 -3.87 -6.32 -1.01
C GLY A 31 -3.56 -5.12 -0.12
N HIS A 32 -2.32 -5.00 0.39
CA HIS A 32 -1.95 -3.86 1.22
C HIS A 32 -1.86 -2.59 0.36
N PHE A 33 -1.19 -2.67 -0.79
CA PHE A 33 -1.13 -1.54 -1.74
C PHE A 33 -2.51 -1.05 -2.15
N SER A 34 -3.37 -1.96 -2.62
CA SER A 34 -4.68 -1.59 -3.16
C SER A 34 -5.61 -0.99 -2.10
N ASN A 35 -5.58 -1.50 -0.87
CA ASN A 35 -6.35 -0.91 0.24
C ASN A 35 -5.79 0.46 0.64
N MET A 36 -4.48 0.58 0.80
CA MET A 36 -3.82 1.83 1.23
C MET A 36 -4.02 2.96 0.23
N MET A 37 -3.96 2.64 -1.06
CA MET A 37 -4.00 3.64 -2.14
C MET A 37 -5.40 3.87 -2.71
N SER A 38 -6.42 3.16 -2.23
CA SER A 38 -7.79 3.32 -2.69
C SER A 38 -8.36 4.68 -2.24
N PRO A 39 -8.82 5.54 -3.17
CA PRO A 39 -9.46 6.80 -2.79
C PRO A 39 -10.78 6.63 -2.03
N GLU A 40 -11.39 5.44 -2.06
CA GLU A 40 -12.63 5.12 -1.35
C GLU A 40 -12.40 4.92 0.15
N VAL A 41 -11.17 4.57 0.55
CA VAL A 41 -10.81 4.40 1.95
C VAL A 41 -10.64 5.77 2.60
N LYS A 42 -11.49 6.08 3.57
CA LYS A 42 -11.51 7.37 4.29
C LYS A 42 -11.01 7.32 5.72
N SER A 43 -10.82 6.12 6.25
CA SER A 43 -10.30 5.92 7.59
C SER A 43 -9.43 4.67 7.64
N ILE A 44 -8.34 4.79 8.40
CA ILE A 44 -7.33 3.77 8.61
C ILE A 44 -6.98 3.75 10.09
N GLY A 45 -6.79 2.56 10.64
CA GLY A 45 -6.21 2.35 11.95
C GLY A 45 -5.08 1.33 11.84
N CYS A 46 -3.89 1.70 12.28
CA CYS A 46 -2.73 0.81 12.26
C CYS A 46 -2.31 0.43 13.68
N GLY A 47 -1.78 -0.78 13.81
CA GLY A 47 -1.14 -1.26 15.01
C GLY A 47 0.20 -1.87 14.67
N TRP A 48 1.04 -2.00 15.69
CA TRP A 48 2.25 -2.78 15.58
C TRP A 48 2.54 -3.50 16.89
N SER A 49 3.24 -4.63 16.77
CA SER A 49 3.69 -5.42 17.90
C SER A 49 5.16 -5.79 17.70
N LEU A 50 5.94 -5.68 18.77
CA LEU A 50 7.28 -6.27 18.85
C LEU A 50 7.13 -7.74 19.23
N CYS A 51 7.51 -8.64 18.34
CA CYS A 51 7.53 -10.09 18.56
C CYS A 51 8.97 -10.60 18.64
N HIS A 52 9.16 -11.84 19.11
CA HIS A 52 10.50 -12.42 19.29
C HIS A 52 11.33 -12.50 17.99
N ASN A 53 10.67 -12.49 16.83
CA ASN A 53 11.23 -12.62 15.50
C ASN A 53 11.07 -11.36 14.64
N GLY A 54 10.66 -10.24 15.24
CA GLY A 54 10.59 -8.95 14.55
C GLY A 54 9.32 -8.15 14.83
N ASN A 55 9.22 -7.03 14.12
CA ASN A 55 8.06 -6.14 14.22
C ASN A 55 6.98 -6.55 13.24
N TYR A 56 5.77 -6.70 13.74
CA TYR A 56 4.58 -6.95 12.93
C TYR A 56 3.77 -5.67 12.88
N VAL A 57 3.50 -5.19 11.67
CA VAL A 57 2.68 -4.00 11.43
C VAL A 57 1.45 -4.44 10.66
N TRP A 58 0.28 -3.98 11.08
CA TRP A 58 -0.97 -4.19 10.36
C TRP A 58 -1.75 -2.89 10.32
N CYS A 59 -2.51 -2.71 9.24
CA CYS A 59 -3.44 -1.60 9.10
C CYS A 59 -4.80 -2.15 8.69
N ASN A 60 -5.82 -1.70 9.42
CA ASN A 60 -7.22 -1.95 9.10
C ASN A 60 -7.77 -0.70 8.41
N TYR A 61 -8.52 -0.93 7.35
CA TYR A 61 -9.14 0.10 6.53
C TYR A 61 -10.65 -0.03 6.66
N ASN A 62 -11.37 1.07 6.83
CA ASN A 62 -12.82 1.03 6.86
C ASN A 62 -13.37 1.07 5.43
N ASN A 63 -14.32 0.17 5.12
CA ASN A 63 -14.90 0.00 3.79
C ASN A 63 -13.84 -0.01 2.65
N PRO A 64 -12.86 -0.94 2.66
CA PRO A 64 -12.00 -1.11 1.50
C PRO A 64 -12.88 -1.62 0.36
N GLY A 65 -13.17 -0.76 -0.62
CA GLY A 65 -14.05 -1.10 -1.74
C GLY A 65 -13.63 -2.42 -2.39
N MET A 66 -14.60 -3.27 -2.76
CA MET A 66 -14.32 -4.58 -3.36
C MET A 66 -13.58 -4.50 -4.70
N ASN A 67 -13.66 -3.35 -5.39
CA ASN A 67 -12.99 -3.10 -6.66
C ASN A 67 -12.30 -1.73 -6.62
N PRO A 68 -11.19 -1.61 -5.87
CA PRO A 68 -10.56 -0.31 -5.62
C PRO A 68 -9.99 0.27 -6.92
N LYS A 69 -10.27 1.55 -7.18
CA LYS A 69 -9.75 2.29 -8.33
C LYS A 69 -8.54 3.12 -7.93
N VAL A 70 -7.37 2.50 -7.99
CA VAL A 70 -6.11 3.13 -7.57
C VAL A 70 -5.50 3.92 -8.73
N PRO A 71 -5.35 5.25 -8.63
CA PRO A 71 -4.67 6.03 -9.65
C PRO A 71 -3.15 5.81 -9.62
N PRO A 72 -2.46 5.87 -10.77
CA PRO A 72 -0.99 5.85 -10.80
C PRO A 72 -0.42 7.14 -10.22
N LEU A 73 0.83 7.07 -9.74
CA LEU A 73 1.59 8.24 -9.31
C LEU A 73 1.75 9.22 -10.48
N ARG A 74 1.52 10.53 -10.24
CA ARG A 74 1.60 11.58 -11.26
C ARG A 74 2.44 12.75 -10.76
N GLY A 75 3.23 13.34 -11.64
CA GLY A 75 4.01 14.56 -11.35
C GLY A 75 5.28 14.34 -10.52
N ILE A 76 5.56 13.11 -10.07
CA ILE A 76 6.74 12.76 -9.29
C ILE A 76 7.12 11.30 -9.56
N THR A 77 8.42 10.99 -9.55
CA THR A 77 8.93 9.60 -9.66
C THR A 77 8.88 8.88 -8.32
N LYS A 78 8.84 7.53 -8.30
CA LYS A 78 8.93 6.76 -7.05
C LYS A 78 10.20 7.10 -6.24
N LEU A 79 11.33 7.36 -6.91
CA LEU A 79 12.58 7.77 -6.26
C LEU A 79 12.45 9.12 -5.54
N GLN A 80 11.86 10.11 -6.19
CA GLN A 80 11.61 11.41 -5.58
C GLN A 80 10.60 11.31 -4.42
N LEU A 81 9.55 10.50 -4.57
CA LEU A 81 8.59 10.24 -3.50
C LEU A 81 9.30 9.61 -2.30
N LYS A 82 10.12 8.57 -2.51
CA LYS A 82 10.91 7.93 -1.46
C LYS A 82 11.81 8.92 -0.71
N ALA A 83 12.51 9.78 -1.46
CA ALA A 83 13.38 10.81 -0.88
C ALA A 83 12.61 11.81 -0.02
N SER A 84 11.36 12.11 -0.37
CA SER A 84 10.50 13.02 0.43
C SER A 84 10.01 12.41 1.76
N LEU A 85 10.07 11.08 1.91
CA LEU A 85 9.62 10.35 3.10
C LEU A 85 10.76 10.05 4.09
N THR A 86 12.01 10.20 3.66
CA THR A 86 13.19 10.08 4.51
C THR A 86 13.55 11.45 5.05
N VAL A 87 13.06 11.75 6.27
CA VAL A 87 13.52 12.88 7.08
C VAL A 87 14.76 12.46 7.86
#